data_AF-A0A4V2YDY5-F1
#
_entry.id   AF-A0A4V2YDY5-F1
#
_cell.length_a   1.000
_cell.length_b   1.000
_cell.length_c   1.000
_cell.angle_alpha   90.00
_cell.angle_beta   90.00
_cell.angle_gamma   90.00
#
_symmetry.space_group_name_H-M   'P 1'
#
loop_
_entity.id
_entity.type
_entity.pdbx_description
1 polymer ?
#
loop_
_entity_poly.entity_id
_entity_poly.type
_entity_poly.pdbx_seq_one_letter_code
_entity_poly.pdbx_strand_id
1 'polypeptide(L)'
;MRTVPGVVAVFGLLLGVAACSDEPGAAAPGATTPPASSAGSSPTTRPPATPTPPSAPVEGELPRGGRTIFPKYQLVAYVGLPGSPALGPLDKDLDARAARLEKLSRAYAAGRTPQPVMELITVVAKATPGQDRMYRGRIPDAKIDEYLAAARKHKMLLLLDVQPGRAKILPEVKRLERWLKEPDVGLAFDPEWAVGPNQVPGRVFGRTTGTELDSIASYLSGLVQTHKLPEKVFVFHQLSARIVTGEQALRRHPGVVTIKSVDGIGARADKLETWGKLTQRLPAGVHAGFKLFHTEDTRHGPLMTPAQVLALRPRPELVVYE
;
A
#
# COMPACT_ATOMS: atom_id res chain seq x y z
N MET A 1 8.75 -40.89 4.00
CA MET A 1 8.76 -39.75 3.06
C MET A 1 7.32 -39.53 2.61
N ARG A 2 6.64 -38.52 3.15
CA ARG A 2 5.25 -38.19 2.78
C ARG A 2 5.26 -36.91 1.95
N THR A 3 4.84 -37.04 0.71
CA THR A 3 4.64 -35.96 -0.27
C THR A 3 3.41 -35.15 0.13
N VAL A 4 3.54 -33.82 0.15
CA VAL A 4 2.44 -32.86 0.32
C VAL A 4 2.13 -32.29 -1.07
N PRO A 5 0.88 -32.26 -1.55
CA PRO A 5 0.56 -31.69 -2.85
C PRO A 5 0.51 -30.16 -2.76
N GLY A 6 1.25 -29.49 -3.65
CA GLY A 6 1.18 -28.05 -3.82
C GLY A 6 -0.04 -27.67 -4.65
N VAL A 7 -0.95 -26.89 -4.07
CA VAL A 7 -2.04 -26.25 -4.81
C VAL A 7 -1.46 -25.01 -5.50
N VAL A 8 -1.40 -25.07 -6.83
CA VAL A 8 -1.10 -23.93 -7.71
C VAL A 8 -2.44 -23.25 -8.03
N ALA A 9 -2.68 -22.07 -7.46
CA ALA A 9 -3.81 -21.25 -7.84
C ALA A 9 -3.46 -20.46 -9.11
N VAL A 10 -4.08 -20.85 -10.23
CA VAL A 10 -4.02 -20.12 -11.50
C VAL A 10 -5.03 -18.97 -11.43
N PHE A 11 -4.54 -17.72 -11.50
CA PHE A 11 -5.41 -16.57 -11.70
C PHE A 11 -5.90 -16.55 -13.15
N GLY A 12 -7.15 -16.98 -13.37
CA GLY A 12 -7.86 -16.89 -14.64
C GLY A 12 -8.42 -15.49 -14.86
N LEU A 13 -8.00 -14.84 -15.94
CA LEU A 13 -8.52 -13.56 -16.43
C LEU A 13 -9.80 -13.83 -17.24
N LEU A 14 -10.94 -13.28 -16.80
CA LEU A 14 -12.19 -13.31 -17.56
C LEU A 14 -12.29 -12.05 -18.44
N LEU A 15 -12.30 -12.26 -19.75
CA LEU A 15 -12.70 -11.27 -20.75
C LEU A 15 -14.23 -11.06 -20.69
N GLY A 16 -14.65 -9.82 -20.43
CA GLY A 16 -16.05 -9.40 -20.57
C GLY A 16 -16.34 -9.02 -22.02
N VAL A 17 -17.28 -9.74 -22.63
CA VAL A 17 -17.83 -9.43 -23.96
C VAL A 17 -19.04 -8.51 -23.77
N ALA A 18 -19.02 -7.36 -24.44
CA ALA A 18 -20.12 -6.41 -24.47
C ALA A 18 -21.26 -6.93 -25.37
N ALA A 19 -22.51 -6.74 -24.94
CA ALA A 19 -23.69 -6.85 -25.79
C ALA A 19 -24.61 -5.64 -25.54
N CYS A 20 -24.94 -4.96 -26.63
CA CYS A 20 -25.77 -3.76 -26.74
C CYS A 20 -27.25 -4.07 -26.56
N SER A 21 -28.02 -3.07 -26.10
CA SER A 21 -29.42 -2.87 -26.49
C SER A 21 -29.76 -1.38 -26.42
N ASP A 22 -29.92 -0.76 -27.58
CA ASP A 22 -30.76 0.42 -27.85
C ASP A 22 -32.27 0.00 -27.64
N GLU A 23 -33.31 0.83 -27.48
CA GLU A 23 -33.62 2.18 -27.99
C GLU A 23 -34.91 2.74 -27.24
N PRO A 24 -35.73 3.73 -27.71
CA PRO A 24 -35.85 5.06 -27.09
C PRO A 24 -37.30 5.56 -26.79
N GLY A 25 -37.43 6.85 -26.42
CA GLY A 25 -38.64 7.68 -26.59
C GLY A 25 -39.02 8.48 -25.32
N ALA A 26 -39.52 9.71 -25.32
CA ALA A 26 -39.85 10.72 -26.34
C ALA A 26 -40.03 12.07 -25.61
N ALA A 27 -40.05 13.18 -26.35
CA ALA A 27 -39.97 14.56 -25.86
C ALA A 27 -41.31 15.33 -25.77
N ALA A 28 -41.41 16.21 -24.74
CA ALA A 28 -42.01 17.58 -24.67
C ALA A 28 -43.51 17.82 -25.06
N PRO A 29 -44.12 19.05 -24.96
CA PRO A 29 -43.69 20.37 -24.43
C PRO A 29 -44.77 21.20 -23.64
N GLY A 30 -44.41 22.44 -23.21
CA GLY A 30 -45.32 23.59 -22.93
C GLY A 30 -45.53 23.91 -21.44
N ALA A 31 -45.58 25.16 -20.93
CA ALA A 31 -45.76 26.47 -21.54
C ALA A 31 -45.26 27.63 -20.61
N THR A 32 -44.96 28.76 -21.25
CA THR A 32 -44.64 30.13 -20.77
C THR A 32 -45.87 30.81 -20.14
N THR A 33 -45.78 31.66 -19.08
CA THR A 33 -45.61 33.14 -19.09
C THR A 33 -45.77 33.70 -17.63
N PRO A 34 -45.15 34.84 -17.22
CA PRO A 34 -45.10 35.39 -15.83
C PRO A 34 -46.02 36.64 -15.65
N PRO A 35 -45.89 37.58 -14.66
CA PRO A 35 -45.14 37.62 -13.38
C PRO A 35 -45.99 38.07 -12.15
N ALA A 36 -45.42 37.99 -10.94
CA ALA A 36 -45.82 38.86 -9.82
C ALA A 36 -44.61 39.17 -8.92
N SER A 37 -44.30 40.45 -8.80
CA SER A 37 -43.24 41.02 -7.97
C SER A 37 -43.54 40.89 -6.49
N SER A 38 -42.57 40.43 -5.70
CA SER A 38 -42.47 40.78 -4.28
C SER A 38 -41.00 40.89 -3.90
N ALA A 39 -40.61 42.10 -3.50
CA ALA A 39 -39.30 42.44 -2.97
C ALA A 39 -38.99 41.59 -1.72
N GLY A 40 -37.88 40.86 -1.77
CA GLY A 40 -37.33 40.10 -0.65
C GLY A 40 -35.82 40.28 -0.63
N SER A 41 -35.33 40.85 0.47
CA SER A 41 -33.95 41.25 0.72
C SER A 41 -32.92 40.16 0.39
N SER A 42 -31.94 40.50 -0.44
CA SER A 42 -30.81 39.63 -0.77
C SER A 42 -29.86 39.47 0.43
N PRO A 43 -29.57 38.26 0.91
CA PRO A 43 -28.38 38.04 1.72
C PRO A 43 -27.16 38.03 0.78
N THR A 44 -26.16 38.85 1.10
CA THR A 44 -24.88 38.91 0.40
C THR A 44 -24.22 37.52 0.43
N THR A 45 -24.29 36.79 -0.67
CA THR A 45 -23.61 35.51 -0.86
C THR A 45 -22.11 35.75 -0.91
N ARG A 46 -21.42 35.42 0.18
CA ARG A 46 -19.95 35.38 0.23
C ARG A 46 -19.47 34.35 -0.82
N PRO A 47 -18.51 34.66 -1.69
CA PRO A 47 -17.95 33.69 -2.63
C PRO A 47 -17.45 32.46 -1.88
N PRO A 48 -17.59 31.24 -2.45
CA PRO A 48 -17.00 30.05 -1.85
C PRO A 48 -15.50 30.28 -1.69
N ALA A 49 -14.98 30.03 -0.48
CA ALA A 49 -13.55 30.05 -0.25
C ALA A 49 -12.89 29.05 -1.23
N THR A 50 -11.96 29.56 -2.04
CA THR A 50 -11.09 28.74 -2.88
C THR A 50 -10.47 27.65 -2.00
N PRO A 51 -10.51 26.37 -2.40
CA PRO A 51 -9.91 25.31 -1.60
C PRO A 51 -8.41 25.57 -1.52
N THR A 52 -7.94 25.91 -0.32
CA THR A 52 -6.51 25.98 -0.02
C THR A 52 -5.88 24.65 -0.42
N PRO A 53 -4.82 24.63 -1.24
CA PRO A 53 -4.13 23.40 -1.57
C PRO A 53 -3.70 22.70 -0.27
N PRO A 54 -3.77 21.36 -0.19
CA PRO A 54 -3.41 20.64 1.01
C PRO A 54 -1.98 21.01 1.42
N SER A 55 -1.83 21.58 2.62
CA SER A 55 -0.53 21.99 3.15
C SER A 55 0.37 20.76 3.20
N ALA A 56 1.56 20.87 2.60
CA ALA A 56 2.64 19.93 2.86
C ALA A 56 2.87 19.83 4.39
N PRO A 57 3.43 18.70 4.88
CA PRO A 57 3.85 18.61 6.27
C PRO A 57 4.71 19.82 6.66
N VAL A 58 4.64 20.23 7.93
CA VAL A 58 5.61 21.19 8.48
C VAL A 58 7.00 20.68 8.13
N GLU A 59 7.88 21.57 7.66
CA GLU A 59 9.15 21.18 7.05
C GLU A 59 9.92 20.19 7.92
N GLY A 60 10.17 18.99 7.40
CA GLY A 60 10.87 17.92 8.10
C GLY A 60 10.05 17.11 9.11
N GLU A 61 8.72 17.21 9.14
CA GLU A 61 7.85 16.39 9.98
C GLU A 61 7.03 15.36 9.20
N LEU A 62 6.61 14.30 9.91
CA LEU A 62 5.62 13.34 9.44
C LEU A 62 4.24 14.01 9.26
N PRO A 63 3.31 13.43 8.48
CA PRO A 63 1.99 14.01 8.21
C PRO A 63 1.16 14.41 9.45
N ARG A 64 1.37 13.71 10.58
CA ARG A 64 0.70 13.96 11.87
C ARG A 64 1.65 14.51 12.95
N GLY A 65 2.80 14.99 12.53
CA GLY A 65 3.78 15.73 13.32
C GLY A 65 4.89 14.88 13.93
N GLY A 66 5.97 15.56 14.34
CA GLY A 66 7.17 14.90 14.86
C GLY A 66 7.95 14.13 13.79
N ARG A 67 8.99 13.41 14.21
CA ARG A 67 10.01 12.84 13.29
C ARG A 67 10.18 11.33 13.37
N THR A 68 9.53 10.67 14.33
CA THR A 68 9.65 9.23 14.58
C THR A 68 8.30 8.53 14.43
N ILE A 69 8.32 7.30 13.90
CA ILE A 69 7.13 6.49 13.64
C ILE A 69 6.70 5.77 14.93
N PHE A 70 7.57 4.93 15.47
CA PHE A 70 7.28 4.11 16.65
C PHE A 70 8.00 4.65 17.89
N PRO A 71 7.41 4.55 19.09
CA PRO A 71 6.15 3.88 19.44
C PRO A 71 4.88 4.75 19.28
N LYS A 72 5.01 6.02 18.86
CA LYS A 72 3.88 6.98 18.82
C LYS A 72 2.73 6.54 17.93
N TYR A 73 3.03 6.08 16.72
CA TYR A 73 2.03 5.79 15.70
C TYR A 73 1.70 4.32 15.59
N GLN A 74 0.44 3.97 15.38
CA GLN A 74 0.02 2.67 14.87
C GLN A 74 -0.32 2.84 13.39
N LEU A 75 0.36 2.09 12.52
CA LEU A 75 0.13 2.18 11.09
C LEU A 75 -0.99 1.24 10.64
N VAL A 76 -1.87 1.73 9.77
CA VAL A 76 -2.84 0.91 9.05
C VAL A 76 -2.87 1.33 7.59
N ALA A 77 -2.71 0.39 6.68
CA ALA A 77 -2.55 0.64 5.27
C ALA A 77 -3.68 0.07 4.42
N TYR A 78 -4.01 0.77 3.33
CA TYR A 78 -4.59 0.13 2.15
C TYR A 78 -3.54 0.00 1.07
N VAL A 79 -3.58 -1.12 0.33
CA VAL A 79 -2.76 -1.35 -0.87
C VAL A 79 -3.57 -1.06 -2.13
N GLY A 80 -2.91 -0.72 -3.25
CA GLY A 80 -3.58 -0.75 -4.54
C GLY A 80 -2.69 -0.45 -5.74
N LEU A 81 -3.16 -0.94 -6.89
CA LEU A 81 -2.70 -0.51 -8.20
C LEU A 81 -3.82 0.30 -8.88
N PRO A 82 -3.55 1.51 -9.41
CA PRO A 82 -4.57 2.31 -10.09
C PRO A 82 -5.28 1.53 -11.19
N GLY A 83 -6.61 1.53 -11.16
CA GLY A 83 -7.46 0.84 -12.14
C GLY A 83 -7.53 -0.69 -11.98
N SER A 84 -6.95 -1.26 -10.92
CA SER A 84 -6.96 -2.70 -10.68
C SER A 84 -7.60 -3.04 -9.32
N PRO A 85 -8.93 -3.21 -9.26
CA PRO A 85 -9.62 -3.57 -8.01
C PRO A 85 -9.20 -4.91 -7.42
N ALA A 86 -8.59 -5.78 -8.24
CA ALA A 86 -8.06 -7.08 -7.81
C ALA A 86 -6.74 -6.97 -7.00
N LEU A 87 -6.09 -5.80 -7.00
CA LEU A 87 -4.82 -5.56 -6.30
C LEU A 87 -4.96 -4.60 -5.12
N GLY A 88 -6.20 -4.40 -4.66
CA GLY A 88 -6.48 -3.69 -3.41
C GLY A 88 -7.38 -2.47 -3.54
N PRO A 89 -7.75 -1.84 -2.41
CA PRO A 89 -8.77 -0.81 -2.37
C PRO A 89 -8.32 0.53 -2.96
N LEU A 90 -7.02 0.75 -3.17
CA LEU A 90 -6.51 1.97 -3.80
C LEU A 90 -6.52 1.89 -5.34
N ASP A 91 -7.57 1.33 -5.93
CA ASP A 91 -7.75 1.26 -7.38
C ASP A 91 -8.28 2.57 -7.97
N LYS A 92 -9.17 3.25 -7.23
CA LYS A 92 -9.83 4.51 -7.60
C LYS A 92 -10.47 5.19 -6.37
N ASP A 93 -11.13 6.32 -6.59
CA ASP A 93 -11.93 7.06 -5.58
C ASP A 93 -11.15 7.38 -4.29
N LEU A 94 -9.92 7.90 -4.44
CA LEU A 94 -8.94 8.03 -3.35
C LEU A 94 -9.46 8.76 -2.11
N ASP A 95 -10.27 9.80 -2.26
CA ASP A 95 -10.88 10.50 -1.13
C ASP A 95 -11.82 9.61 -0.30
N ALA A 96 -12.63 8.80 -0.97
CA ALA A 96 -13.52 7.85 -0.30
C ALA A 96 -12.73 6.72 0.37
N ARG A 97 -11.66 6.25 -0.28
CA ARG A 97 -10.76 5.23 0.29
C ARG A 97 -10.02 5.76 1.51
N ALA A 98 -9.51 6.99 1.44
CA ALA A 98 -8.87 7.67 2.55
C ALA A 98 -9.81 7.83 3.75
N ALA A 99 -11.05 8.27 3.54
CA ALA A 99 -12.04 8.41 4.61
C ALA A 99 -12.36 7.06 5.29
N ARG A 100 -12.45 5.97 4.51
CA ARG A 100 -12.64 4.61 5.05
C ARG A 100 -11.42 4.13 5.83
N LEU A 101 -10.22 4.35 5.30
CA LEU A 101 -8.98 3.97 5.95
C LEU A 101 -8.77 4.74 7.26
N GLU A 102 -9.13 6.02 7.31
CA GLU A 102 -9.09 6.84 8.53
C GLU A 102 -10.01 6.25 9.62
N LYS A 103 -11.23 5.82 9.26
CA LYS A 103 -12.14 5.13 10.19
C LYS A 103 -11.56 3.80 10.66
N LEU A 104 -10.99 3.01 9.76
CA LEU A 104 -10.38 1.73 10.06
C LEU A 104 -9.18 1.88 11.00
N SER A 105 -8.32 2.86 10.74
CA SER A 105 -7.12 3.15 11.52
C SER A 105 -7.43 3.43 12.99
N ARG A 106 -8.56 4.10 13.28
CA ARG A 106 -9.00 4.33 14.66
C ARG A 106 -9.30 3.04 15.44
N ALA A 107 -9.76 1.98 14.77
CA ALA A 107 -10.01 0.69 15.42
C ALA A 107 -8.71 -0.01 15.86
N TYR A 108 -7.56 0.41 15.32
CA TYR A 108 -6.25 -0.13 15.64
C TYR A 108 -5.45 0.71 16.64
N ALA A 109 -5.91 1.92 16.97
CA ALA A 109 -5.20 2.88 17.82
C ALA A 109 -4.59 2.23 19.06
N ALA A 110 -5.43 1.56 19.86
CA ALA A 110 -5.07 0.78 21.04
C ALA A 110 -3.91 1.39 21.86
N GLY A 111 -4.11 2.66 22.25
CA GLY A 111 -3.19 3.48 23.05
C GLY A 111 -2.20 4.35 22.26
N ARG A 112 -2.14 4.20 20.93
CA ARG A 112 -1.22 4.91 20.01
C ARG A 112 -2.00 5.83 19.09
N THR A 113 -1.31 6.77 18.45
CA THR A 113 -1.91 7.64 17.43
C THR A 113 -2.11 6.87 16.13
N PRO A 114 -3.33 6.75 15.58
CA PRO A 114 -3.53 6.17 14.26
C PRO A 114 -2.84 6.99 13.16
N GLN A 115 -2.06 6.33 12.33
CA GLN A 115 -1.44 6.90 11.13
C GLN A 115 -1.82 6.05 9.92
N PRO A 116 -2.83 6.47 9.15
CA PRO A 116 -3.17 5.82 7.89
C PRO A 116 -2.01 5.88 6.89
N VAL A 117 -1.95 4.87 6.03
CA VAL A 117 -0.91 4.70 5.00
C VAL A 117 -1.57 4.29 3.67
N MET A 118 -1.22 4.96 2.58
CA MET A 118 -1.52 4.50 1.23
C MET A 118 -0.30 3.75 0.69
N GLU A 119 -0.42 2.45 0.42
CA GLU A 119 0.62 1.63 -0.20
C GLU A 119 0.30 1.48 -1.69
N LEU A 120 1.04 2.20 -2.53
CA LEU A 120 0.80 2.27 -3.97
C LEU A 120 1.78 1.35 -4.71
N ILE A 121 1.24 0.39 -5.44
CA ILE A 121 2.02 -0.45 -6.36
C ILE A 121 2.51 0.41 -7.53
N THR A 122 3.76 0.86 -7.44
CA THR A 122 4.37 1.71 -8.47
C THR A 122 5.05 0.90 -9.57
N VAL A 123 5.54 -0.29 -9.22
CA VAL A 123 6.10 -1.28 -10.13
C VAL A 123 5.33 -2.57 -9.91
N VAL A 124 4.70 -3.07 -10.96
CA VAL A 124 3.85 -4.27 -10.90
C VAL A 124 4.48 -5.39 -11.71
N ALA A 125 4.59 -6.59 -11.15
CA ALA A 125 5.09 -7.74 -11.88
C ALA A 125 4.09 -8.17 -12.96
N LYS A 126 4.61 -8.66 -14.09
CA LYS A 126 3.79 -9.08 -15.24
C LYS A 126 4.11 -10.51 -15.62
N ALA A 127 3.09 -11.25 -16.04
CA ALA A 127 3.26 -12.60 -16.61
C ALA A 127 3.91 -12.57 -18.01
N THR A 128 3.86 -11.42 -18.69
CA THR A 128 4.45 -11.22 -20.02
C THR A 128 5.65 -10.26 -19.97
N PRO A 129 6.69 -10.50 -20.79
CA PRO A 129 7.84 -9.60 -20.85
C PRO A 129 7.45 -8.25 -21.46
N GLY A 130 7.95 -7.16 -20.88
CA GLY A 130 8.05 -5.88 -21.57
C GLY A 130 9.17 -5.87 -22.60
N GLN A 131 9.40 -4.72 -23.25
CA GLN A 131 10.45 -4.55 -24.26
C GLN A 131 11.85 -4.88 -23.71
N ASP A 132 12.12 -4.54 -22.45
CA ASP A 132 13.37 -4.84 -21.74
C ASP A 132 13.43 -6.27 -21.18
N ARG A 133 12.40 -7.10 -21.41
CA ARG A 133 12.25 -8.47 -20.90
C ARG A 133 12.32 -8.58 -19.37
N MET A 134 12.01 -7.51 -18.64
CA MET A 134 12.09 -7.51 -17.17
C MET A 134 10.82 -7.99 -16.46
N TYR A 135 9.74 -8.31 -17.20
CA TYR A 135 8.48 -8.83 -16.62
C TYR A 135 7.88 -7.91 -15.53
N ARG A 136 7.88 -6.60 -15.77
CA ARG A 136 7.12 -5.64 -14.96
C ARG A 136 6.51 -4.52 -15.80
N GLY A 137 5.56 -3.81 -15.21
CA GLY A 137 5.15 -2.47 -15.64
C GLY A 137 5.46 -1.43 -14.56
N ARG A 138 5.49 -0.17 -14.97
CA ARG A 138 5.60 0.98 -14.06
C ARG A 138 4.37 1.85 -14.29
N ILE A 139 3.78 2.38 -13.22
CA ILE A 139 2.77 3.42 -13.39
C ILE A 139 3.44 4.73 -13.81
N PRO A 140 2.70 5.64 -14.49
CA PRO A 140 3.23 6.96 -14.81
C PRO A 140 3.55 7.77 -13.55
N ASP A 141 4.61 8.60 -13.61
CA ASP A 141 5.00 9.51 -12.53
C ASP A 141 3.84 10.40 -12.05
N ALA A 142 3.01 10.88 -12.98
CA ALA A 142 1.82 11.68 -12.67
C ALA A 142 0.81 10.95 -11.77
N LYS A 143 0.73 9.61 -11.85
CA LYS A 143 -0.09 8.82 -10.93
C LYS A 143 0.52 8.71 -9.54
N ILE A 144 1.85 8.66 -9.43
CA ILE A 144 2.51 8.74 -8.12
C ILE A 144 2.23 10.11 -7.49
N ASP A 145 2.36 11.19 -8.26
CA ASP A 145 2.06 12.56 -7.82
C ASP A 145 0.59 12.72 -7.36
N GLU A 146 -0.38 12.13 -8.08
CA GLU A 146 -1.80 12.12 -7.70
C GLU A 146 -2.04 11.45 -6.34
N TYR A 147 -1.42 10.28 -6.11
CA TYR A 147 -1.58 9.54 -4.86
C TYR A 147 -0.87 10.22 -3.69
N LEU A 148 0.28 10.84 -3.93
CA LEU A 148 0.96 11.66 -2.93
C LEU A 148 0.11 12.88 -2.53
N ALA A 149 -0.50 13.56 -3.50
CA ALA A 149 -1.42 14.66 -3.21
C ALA A 149 -2.63 14.20 -2.38
N ALA A 150 -3.20 13.04 -2.70
CA ALA A 150 -4.27 12.44 -1.91
C ALA A 150 -3.82 12.08 -0.49
N ALA A 151 -2.67 11.43 -0.33
CA ALA A 151 -2.11 11.10 0.99
C ALA A 151 -1.92 12.36 1.85
N ARG A 152 -1.35 13.44 1.27
CA ARG A 152 -1.16 14.73 1.96
C ARG A 152 -2.47 15.38 2.38
N LYS A 153 -3.45 15.42 1.48
CA LYS A 153 -4.79 15.95 1.77
C LYS A 153 -5.41 15.30 3.02
N HIS A 154 -5.16 14.01 3.24
CA HIS A 154 -5.69 13.25 4.37
C HIS A 154 -4.68 13.01 5.50
N LYS A 155 -3.51 13.65 5.47
CA LYS A 155 -2.42 13.50 6.46
C LYS A 155 -2.02 12.04 6.65
N MET A 156 -1.84 11.33 5.55
CA MET A 156 -1.44 9.92 5.46
C MET A 156 0.00 9.81 4.99
N LEU A 157 0.65 8.68 5.27
CA LEU A 157 1.91 8.32 4.62
C LEU A 157 1.62 7.70 3.25
N LEU A 158 2.56 7.81 2.32
CA LEU A 158 2.56 7.06 1.06
C LEU A 158 3.72 6.06 1.07
N LEU A 159 3.47 4.77 0.84
CA LEU A 159 4.52 3.79 0.54
C LEU A 159 4.52 3.50 -0.95
N LEU A 160 5.71 3.51 -1.54
CA LEU A 160 5.89 3.15 -2.94
C LEU A 160 6.29 1.68 -3.00
N ASP A 161 5.39 0.84 -3.50
CA ASP A 161 5.57 -0.60 -3.57
C ASP A 161 6.18 -1.00 -4.92
N VAL A 162 7.11 -1.97 -4.86
CA VAL A 162 7.93 -2.46 -5.95
C VAL A 162 7.81 -3.99 -6.07
N GLN A 163 7.22 -4.43 -7.17
CA GLN A 163 7.23 -5.81 -7.65
C GLN A 163 8.17 -5.90 -8.86
N PRO A 164 9.44 -6.29 -8.68
CA PRO A 164 10.50 -5.96 -9.65
C PRO A 164 10.54 -6.91 -10.87
N GLY A 165 9.76 -8.00 -10.88
CA GLY A 165 9.88 -9.03 -11.91
C GLY A 165 11.30 -9.60 -11.94
N ARG A 166 11.98 -9.52 -13.09
CA ARG A 166 13.37 -9.97 -13.29
C ARG A 166 14.44 -8.93 -13.04
N ALA A 167 14.05 -7.69 -12.76
CA ALA A 167 15.03 -6.63 -12.68
C ALA A 167 15.72 -6.58 -11.33
N LYS A 168 16.84 -5.86 -11.33
CA LYS A 168 17.54 -5.49 -10.10
C LYS A 168 16.67 -4.53 -9.28
N ILE A 169 16.59 -4.79 -7.98
CA ILE A 169 15.71 -4.08 -7.04
C ILE A 169 16.18 -2.63 -6.83
N LEU A 170 17.46 -2.41 -6.47
CA LEU A 170 17.96 -1.06 -6.16
C LEU A 170 17.81 -0.05 -7.31
N PRO A 171 18.02 -0.40 -8.59
CA PRO A 171 17.70 0.51 -9.69
C PRO A 171 16.22 0.92 -9.76
N GLU A 172 15.28 0.05 -9.38
CA GLU A 172 13.87 0.43 -9.28
C GLU A 172 13.62 1.42 -8.14
N VAL A 173 14.20 1.14 -6.98
CA VAL A 173 14.11 2.02 -5.81
C VAL A 173 14.70 3.40 -6.11
N LYS A 174 15.88 3.46 -6.76
CA LYS A 174 16.55 4.71 -7.14
C LYS A 174 15.75 5.55 -8.15
N ARG A 175 14.95 4.94 -9.03
CA ARG A 175 14.06 5.71 -9.91
C ARG A 175 13.01 6.49 -9.10
N LEU A 176 12.59 5.95 -7.96
CA LEU A 176 11.61 6.56 -7.08
C LEU A 176 12.24 7.61 -6.12
N GLU A 177 13.54 7.88 -6.25
CA GLU A 177 14.29 8.78 -5.36
C GLU A 177 13.65 10.17 -5.23
N ARG A 178 13.07 10.70 -6.31
CA ARG A 178 12.34 11.99 -6.30
C ARG A 178 11.30 12.04 -5.18
N TRP A 179 10.47 11.00 -5.04
CA TRP A 179 9.46 10.92 -3.99
C TRP A 179 10.02 10.42 -2.67
N LEU A 180 11.02 9.53 -2.68
CA LEU A 180 11.65 9.05 -1.45
C LEU A 180 12.38 10.17 -0.68
N LYS A 181 12.61 11.33 -1.29
CA LYS A 181 13.08 12.56 -0.62
C LYS A 181 11.99 13.34 0.12
N GLU A 182 10.71 13.01 -0.07
CA GLU A 182 9.58 13.71 0.56
C GLU A 182 9.31 13.17 1.97
N PRO A 183 9.11 14.00 3.01
CA PRO A 183 9.06 13.55 4.42
C PRO A 183 7.98 12.50 4.74
N ASP A 184 6.94 12.43 3.92
CA ASP A 184 5.75 11.59 4.07
C ASP A 184 5.74 10.32 3.21
N VAL A 185 6.83 10.05 2.50
CA VAL A 185 6.94 8.91 1.57
C VAL A 185 7.92 7.85 2.06
N GLY A 186 7.49 6.60 2.17
CA GLY A 186 8.31 5.42 2.43
C GLY A 186 8.33 4.45 1.25
N LEU A 187 8.83 3.24 1.48
CA LEU A 187 8.97 2.19 0.47
C LEU A 187 8.32 0.90 0.97
N ALA A 188 7.65 0.20 0.07
CA ALA A 188 7.26 -1.20 0.23
C ALA A 188 7.95 -2.04 -0.84
N PHE A 189 8.14 -3.33 -0.56
CA PHE A 189 8.80 -4.25 -1.47
C PHE A 189 8.21 -5.64 -1.31
N ASP A 190 7.84 -6.23 -2.44
CA ASP A 190 7.29 -7.58 -2.52
C ASP A 190 8.32 -8.56 -3.11
N PRO A 191 9.10 -9.26 -2.27
CA PRO A 191 10.18 -10.11 -2.73
C PRO A 191 9.70 -11.37 -3.45
N GLU A 192 8.46 -11.80 -3.24
CA GLU A 192 7.84 -12.92 -3.94
C GLU A 192 7.63 -12.66 -5.44
N TRP A 193 7.74 -11.40 -5.87
CA TRP A 193 7.72 -11.01 -7.28
C TRP A 193 9.12 -10.77 -7.87
N ALA A 194 10.19 -10.92 -7.09
CA ALA A 194 11.58 -10.83 -7.53
C ALA A 194 12.10 -12.19 -8.06
N VAL A 195 11.81 -12.48 -9.32
CA VAL A 195 12.13 -13.77 -9.95
C VAL A 195 13.47 -13.74 -10.69
N GLY A 196 14.10 -14.91 -10.81
CA GLY A 196 15.38 -15.06 -11.51
C GLY A 196 15.30 -14.83 -13.03
N PRO A 197 16.46 -14.75 -13.71
CA PRO A 197 16.56 -14.33 -15.12
C PRO A 197 15.81 -15.23 -16.10
N ASN A 198 15.54 -16.49 -15.75
CA ASN A 198 14.82 -17.47 -16.58
C ASN A 198 13.42 -17.81 -16.04
N GLN A 199 12.95 -17.12 -15.02
CA GLN A 199 11.69 -17.39 -14.33
C GLN A 199 10.62 -16.37 -14.69
N VAL A 200 9.34 -16.73 -14.58
CA VAL A 200 8.22 -15.83 -14.92
C VAL A 200 7.43 -15.54 -13.64
N PRO A 201 7.18 -14.27 -13.30
CA PRO A 201 6.35 -13.93 -12.14
C PRO A 201 4.97 -14.61 -12.23
N GLY A 202 4.47 -15.08 -11.08
CA GLY A 202 3.19 -15.81 -11.00
C GLY A 202 3.26 -17.29 -11.40
N ARG A 203 4.33 -17.75 -12.06
CA ARG A 203 4.59 -19.20 -12.25
C ARG A 203 5.44 -19.80 -11.13
N VAL A 204 6.30 -18.97 -10.54
CA VAL A 204 7.14 -19.30 -9.40
C VAL A 204 7.16 -18.12 -8.44
N PHE A 205 7.44 -18.39 -7.17
CA PHE A 205 7.76 -17.34 -6.23
C PHE A 205 9.19 -16.86 -6.43
N GLY A 206 9.33 -15.54 -6.51
CA GLY A 206 10.57 -14.81 -6.36
C GLY A 206 11.14 -14.91 -4.95
N ARG A 207 12.38 -14.45 -4.81
CA ARG A 207 13.13 -14.51 -3.56
C ARG A 207 14.12 -13.37 -3.47
N THR A 208 14.48 -13.00 -2.25
CA THR A 208 15.56 -12.06 -1.94
C THR A 208 16.35 -12.55 -0.73
N THR A 209 17.37 -11.78 -0.33
CA THR A 209 18.16 -12.03 0.87
C THR A 209 18.06 -10.87 1.85
N GLY A 210 18.32 -11.14 3.13
CA GLY A 210 18.46 -10.08 4.15
C GLY A 210 19.52 -9.04 3.78
N THR A 211 20.58 -9.42 3.07
CA THR A 211 21.63 -8.49 2.58
C THR A 211 21.09 -7.52 1.52
N GLU A 212 20.24 -7.99 0.61
CA GLU A 212 19.59 -7.12 -0.38
C GLU A 212 18.62 -6.15 0.29
N LEU A 213 17.82 -6.63 1.26
CA LEU A 213 16.94 -5.78 2.06
C LEU A 213 17.73 -4.75 2.88
N ASP A 214 18.85 -5.15 3.49
CA ASP A 214 19.76 -4.26 4.23
C ASP A 214 20.35 -3.17 3.32
N SER A 215 20.64 -3.50 2.06
CA SER A 215 21.13 -2.54 1.07
C SER A 215 20.08 -1.49 0.70
N ILE A 216 18.79 -1.88 0.64
CA ILE A 216 17.67 -0.94 0.44
C ILE A 216 17.54 -0.03 1.66
N ALA A 217 17.53 -0.59 2.87
CA ALA A 217 17.45 0.17 4.11
C ALA A 217 18.63 1.15 4.26
N SER A 218 19.84 0.73 3.91
CA SER A 218 21.03 1.58 3.91
C SER A 218 20.90 2.76 2.94
N TYR A 219 20.39 2.51 1.73
CA TYR A 219 20.15 3.57 0.75
C TYR A 219 19.12 4.58 1.24
N LEU A 220 17.99 4.12 1.80
CA LEU A 220 16.98 4.99 2.40
C LEU A 220 17.54 5.83 3.55
N SER A 221 18.38 5.24 4.40
CA SER A 221 19.05 5.95 5.49
C SER A 221 19.98 7.06 4.98
N GLY A 222 20.69 6.82 3.86
CA GLY A 222 21.48 7.84 3.18
C GLY A 222 20.64 9.03 2.73
N LEU A 223 19.43 8.79 2.20
CA LEU A 223 18.50 9.87 1.84
C LEU A 223 18.04 10.64 3.08
N VAL A 224 17.72 9.95 4.17
CA VAL A 224 17.29 10.59 5.42
C VAL A 224 18.36 11.52 5.97
N GLN A 225 19.62 11.06 6.03
CA GLN A 225 20.73 11.86 6.53
C GLN A 225 21.04 13.06 5.62
N THR A 226 21.09 12.84 4.31
CA THR A 226 21.41 13.88 3.32
C THR A 226 20.36 14.99 3.29
N HIS A 227 19.08 14.63 3.38
CA HIS A 227 17.96 15.57 3.25
C HIS A 227 17.30 15.93 4.59
N LYS A 228 17.89 15.52 5.71
CA LYS A 228 17.39 15.79 7.08
C LYS A 228 15.92 15.39 7.25
N LEU A 229 15.53 14.25 6.70
CA LEU A 229 14.14 13.78 6.68
C LEU A 229 13.72 13.22 8.06
N PRO A 230 12.41 13.16 8.35
CA PRO A 230 11.92 12.28 9.42
C PRO A 230 12.20 10.81 9.06
N GLU A 231 11.88 9.91 9.99
CA GLU A 231 12.00 8.47 9.76
C GLU A 231 11.22 8.00 8.52
N LYS A 232 11.84 7.12 7.75
CA LYS A 232 11.26 6.47 6.58
C LYS A 232 10.79 5.09 6.93
N VAL A 233 9.54 4.79 6.59
CA VAL A 233 9.01 3.43 6.68
C VAL A 233 9.54 2.62 5.49
N PHE A 234 10.14 1.47 5.78
CA PHE A 234 10.51 0.46 4.79
C PHE A 234 9.80 -0.85 5.13
N VAL A 235 8.87 -1.26 4.27
CA VAL A 235 8.13 -2.52 4.42
C VAL A 235 8.69 -3.54 3.43
N PHE A 236 8.85 -4.79 3.89
CA PHE A 236 8.96 -5.92 2.98
C PHE A 236 7.91 -6.96 3.31
N HIS A 237 7.23 -7.47 2.27
CA HIS A 237 6.19 -8.48 2.41
C HIS A 237 6.80 -9.88 2.40
N GLN A 238 6.20 -10.81 3.13
CA GLN A 238 6.66 -12.20 3.15
C GLN A 238 5.53 -13.14 3.50
N LEU A 239 5.17 -14.01 2.55
CA LEU A 239 4.16 -15.07 2.75
C LEU A 239 4.77 -16.44 3.11
N SER A 240 6.09 -16.62 3.01
CA SER A 240 6.76 -17.85 3.44
C SER A 240 8.25 -17.68 3.71
N ALA A 241 8.81 -18.56 4.56
CA ALA A 241 10.21 -18.49 5.01
C ALA A 241 11.23 -18.67 3.87
N ARG A 242 10.78 -19.21 2.72
CA ARG A 242 11.64 -19.37 1.54
C ARG A 242 11.86 -18.06 0.79
N ILE A 243 10.92 -17.11 0.84
CA ILE A 243 10.97 -15.89 0.02
C ILE A 243 12.11 -14.97 0.44
N VAL A 244 12.35 -14.82 1.75
CA VAL A 244 13.50 -14.07 2.26
C VAL A 244 14.40 -15.04 3.01
N THR A 245 15.65 -15.17 2.55
CA THR A 245 16.67 -15.96 3.25
C THR A 245 17.67 -15.06 3.95
N GLY A 246 18.28 -15.53 5.05
CA GLY A 246 19.32 -14.76 5.74
C GLY A 246 18.83 -13.44 6.35
N GLU A 247 17.59 -13.37 6.84
CA GLU A 247 17.00 -12.17 7.45
C GLU A 247 17.87 -11.56 8.57
N GLN A 248 18.72 -12.36 9.23
CA GLN A 248 19.64 -11.88 10.28
C GLN A 248 20.73 -10.92 9.78
N ALA A 249 20.90 -10.78 8.46
CA ALA A 249 21.77 -9.76 7.88
C ALA A 249 21.17 -8.34 7.97
N LEU A 250 19.86 -8.21 8.25
CA LEU A 250 19.20 -6.91 8.45
C LEU A 250 19.74 -6.23 9.72
N ARG A 251 20.19 -4.99 9.55
CA ARG A 251 20.66 -4.13 10.63
C ARG A 251 19.73 -2.93 10.80
N ARG A 252 19.84 -2.28 11.95
CA ARG A 252 19.23 -0.97 12.16
C ARG A 252 19.99 0.07 11.34
N HIS A 253 19.26 0.87 10.58
CA HIS A 253 19.81 2.02 9.86
C HIS A 253 19.19 3.30 10.41
N PRO A 254 20.00 4.33 10.75
CA PRO A 254 19.47 5.58 11.28
C PRO A 254 18.39 6.18 10.38
N GLY A 255 17.24 6.54 10.97
CA GLY A 255 16.15 7.15 10.23
C GLY A 255 15.31 6.19 9.37
N VAL A 256 15.51 4.87 9.48
CA VAL A 256 14.70 3.88 8.75
C VAL A 256 14.01 2.92 9.71
N VAL A 257 12.70 2.81 9.57
CA VAL A 257 11.85 1.88 10.31
C VAL A 257 11.53 0.71 9.40
N THR A 258 12.25 -0.39 9.58
CA THR A 258 12.06 -1.61 8.81
C THR A 258 10.93 -2.45 9.41
N ILE A 259 9.95 -2.81 8.59
CA ILE A 259 8.77 -3.58 8.98
C ILE A 259 8.67 -4.82 8.10
N LYS A 260 8.55 -6.00 8.71
CA LYS A 260 8.22 -7.24 8.02
C LYS A 260 6.70 -7.44 8.03
N SER A 261 6.07 -7.38 6.86
CA SER A 261 4.63 -7.62 6.71
C SER A 261 4.36 -9.08 6.36
N VAL A 262 3.68 -9.83 7.25
CA VAL A 262 3.28 -11.21 6.98
C VAL A 262 2.10 -11.24 6.02
N ASP A 263 2.32 -11.84 4.86
CA ASP A 263 1.51 -11.64 3.65
C ASP A 263 0.78 -12.91 3.16
N GLY A 264 0.50 -13.85 4.06
CA GLY A 264 -0.20 -15.08 3.72
C GLY A 264 -1.72 -14.86 3.56
N ILE A 265 -2.32 -15.44 2.51
CA ILE A 265 -3.77 -15.55 2.36
C ILE A 265 -4.29 -16.80 3.09
N GLY A 266 -5.57 -16.78 3.49
CA GLY A 266 -6.26 -17.99 3.93
C GLY A 266 -7.16 -17.79 5.13
N ALA A 267 -7.63 -18.91 5.70
CA ALA A 267 -8.42 -18.86 6.91
C ALA A 267 -7.55 -18.35 8.08
N ARG A 268 -8.21 -17.89 9.14
CA ARG A 268 -7.53 -17.40 10.35
C ARG A 268 -6.45 -18.36 10.86
N ALA A 269 -6.71 -19.68 10.87
CA ALA A 269 -5.74 -20.66 11.36
C ALA A 269 -4.44 -20.65 10.54
N ASP A 270 -4.53 -20.62 9.21
CA ASP A 270 -3.39 -20.59 8.30
C ASP A 270 -2.56 -19.30 8.47
N LYS A 271 -3.26 -18.17 8.66
CA LYS A 271 -2.60 -16.89 8.93
C LYS A 271 -1.87 -16.89 10.26
N LEU A 272 -2.45 -17.48 11.32
CA LEU A 272 -1.82 -17.61 12.63
C LEU A 272 -0.59 -18.53 12.57
N GLU A 273 -0.66 -19.63 11.82
CA GLU A 273 0.47 -20.53 11.61
C GLU A 273 1.61 -19.81 10.87
N THR A 274 1.27 -19.08 9.79
CA THR A 274 2.24 -18.30 9.01
C THR A 274 2.86 -17.19 9.86
N TRP A 275 2.05 -16.48 10.64
CA TRP A 275 2.51 -15.49 11.61
C TRP A 275 3.56 -16.08 12.55
N GLY A 276 3.22 -17.15 13.26
CA GLY A 276 4.12 -17.80 14.20
C GLY A 276 5.46 -18.20 13.55
N LYS A 277 5.42 -18.80 12.36
CA LYS A 277 6.64 -19.19 11.62
C LYS A 277 7.51 -17.99 11.23
N LEU A 278 6.90 -16.92 10.75
CA LEU A 278 7.63 -15.79 10.18
C LEU A 278 8.08 -14.77 11.22
N THR A 279 7.44 -14.71 12.39
CA THR A 279 7.78 -13.74 13.43
C THR A 279 8.57 -14.32 14.62
N GLN A 280 8.77 -15.64 14.68
CA GLN A 280 9.48 -16.29 15.80
C GLN A 280 10.91 -15.77 16.00
N ARG A 281 11.60 -15.42 14.89
CA ARG A 281 13.00 -14.98 14.89
C ARG A 281 13.18 -13.66 14.14
N LEU A 282 12.31 -12.68 14.42
CA LEU A 282 12.47 -11.34 13.85
C LEU A 282 13.86 -10.78 14.18
N PRO A 283 14.60 -10.27 13.19
CA PRO A 283 15.86 -9.58 13.43
C PRO A 283 15.68 -8.38 14.37
N ALA A 284 16.73 -8.05 15.13
CA ALA A 284 16.67 -6.97 16.10
C ALA A 284 16.38 -5.61 15.44
N GLY A 285 15.29 -4.95 15.86
CA GLY A 285 14.86 -3.66 15.29
C GLY A 285 13.97 -3.78 14.06
N VAL A 286 13.61 -4.99 13.61
CA VAL A 286 12.55 -5.19 12.62
C VAL A 286 11.22 -5.26 13.33
N HIS A 287 10.28 -4.42 12.92
CA HIS A 287 8.93 -4.38 13.46
C HIS A 287 8.02 -5.38 12.74
N ALA A 288 6.97 -5.83 13.41
CA ALA A 288 6.04 -6.80 12.86
C ALA A 288 4.84 -6.08 12.19
N GLY A 289 4.48 -6.52 10.99
CA GLY A 289 3.31 -6.08 10.24
C GLY A 289 2.47 -7.27 9.80
N PHE A 290 1.15 -7.11 9.72
CA PHE A 290 0.20 -8.19 9.37
C PHE A 290 -0.72 -7.76 8.23
N LYS A 291 -0.81 -8.54 7.16
CA LYS A 291 -1.64 -8.23 6.00
C LYS A 291 -2.91 -9.08 5.96
N LEU A 292 -4.02 -8.44 5.63
CA LEU A 292 -5.37 -8.98 5.53
C LEU A 292 -5.88 -8.78 4.11
N PHE A 293 -6.56 -9.79 3.57
CA PHE A 293 -7.09 -9.75 2.22
C PHE A 293 -8.62 -9.76 2.25
N HIS A 294 -9.26 -8.68 1.83
CA HIS A 294 -10.70 -8.49 1.85
C HIS A 294 -11.44 -9.59 1.09
N THR A 295 -10.91 -10.02 -0.05
CA THR A 295 -11.57 -11.02 -0.90
C THR A 295 -11.01 -12.42 -0.65
N GLU A 296 -9.69 -12.57 -0.60
CA GLU A 296 -9.02 -13.88 -0.54
C GLU A 296 -9.26 -14.54 0.81
N ASP A 297 -9.07 -13.83 1.93
CA ASP A 297 -9.29 -14.42 3.25
C ASP A 297 -10.78 -14.74 3.45
N THR A 298 -11.69 -13.90 2.92
CA THR A 298 -13.15 -14.09 3.08
C THR A 298 -13.72 -15.27 2.29
N ARG A 299 -13.00 -15.77 1.27
CA ARG A 299 -13.31 -17.05 0.61
C ARG A 299 -13.08 -18.25 1.53
N HIS A 300 -12.25 -18.11 2.57
CA HIS A 300 -11.86 -19.20 3.47
C HIS A 300 -12.42 -19.08 4.89
N GLY A 301 -12.98 -17.93 5.25
CA GLY A 301 -13.62 -17.69 6.55
C GLY A 301 -13.78 -16.20 6.84
N PRO A 302 -14.32 -15.80 8.01
CA PRO A 302 -14.44 -14.39 8.35
C PRO A 302 -13.06 -13.74 8.46
N LEU A 303 -12.95 -12.50 7.97
CA LEU A 303 -11.75 -11.68 8.12
C LEU A 303 -11.44 -11.49 9.62
N MET A 304 -10.15 -11.55 10.00
CA MET A 304 -9.78 -11.32 11.39
C MET A 304 -10.14 -9.89 11.81
N THR A 305 -10.69 -9.76 13.02
CA THR A 305 -11.09 -8.45 13.56
C THR A 305 -9.87 -7.67 14.07
N PRO A 306 -9.96 -6.33 14.21
CA PRO A 306 -8.89 -5.53 14.81
C PRO A 306 -8.43 -6.04 16.17
N ALA A 307 -9.36 -6.45 17.04
CA ALA A 307 -9.03 -7.02 18.34
C ALA A 307 -8.23 -8.32 18.22
N GLN A 308 -8.57 -9.20 17.27
CA GLN A 308 -7.84 -10.45 17.03
C GLN A 308 -6.43 -10.20 16.50
N VAL A 309 -6.26 -9.22 15.61
CA VAL A 309 -4.95 -8.84 15.06
C VAL A 309 -4.07 -8.18 16.12
N LEU A 310 -4.63 -7.29 16.94
CA LEU A 310 -3.89 -6.63 18.03
C LEU A 310 -3.49 -7.59 19.17
N ALA A 311 -4.15 -8.75 19.27
CA ALA A 311 -3.82 -9.79 20.23
C ALA A 311 -2.63 -10.66 19.82
N LEU A 312 -2.14 -10.55 18.58
CA LEU A 312 -0.98 -11.29 18.11
C LEU A 312 0.30 -10.96 18.91
N ARG A 313 1.24 -11.90 18.90
CA ARG A 313 2.56 -11.78 19.53
C ARG A 313 3.66 -12.12 18.50
N PRO A 314 4.61 -11.21 18.24
CA PRO A 314 4.64 -9.80 18.66
C PRO A 314 3.38 -9.03 18.22
N ARG A 315 3.06 -7.89 18.84
CA ARG A 315 1.89 -7.09 18.42
C ARG A 315 2.22 -6.41 17.08
N PRO A 316 1.40 -6.54 16.03
CA PRO A 316 1.62 -5.86 14.77
C PRO A 316 1.57 -4.33 14.94
N GLU A 317 2.57 -3.64 14.45
CA GLU A 317 2.66 -2.17 14.45
C GLU A 317 2.23 -1.55 13.12
N LEU A 318 2.18 -2.39 12.07
CA LEU A 318 1.56 -2.13 10.78
C LEU A 318 0.48 -3.19 10.53
N VAL A 319 -0.71 -2.76 10.10
CA VAL A 319 -1.73 -3.67 9.58
C VAL A 319 -2.11 -3.25 8.18
N VAL A 320 -1.98 -4.15 7.21
CA VAL A 320 -2.21 -3.84 5.80
C VAL A 320 -3.49 -4.53 5.34
N TYR A 321 -4.28 -3.84 4.53
CA TYR A 321 -5.51 -4.36 3.93
C TYR A 321 -5.41 -4.26 2.40
N GLU A 322 -5.59 -5.40 1.74
CA GLU A 322 -5.68 -5.53 0.29
C GLU A 322 -7.05 -6.10 -0.10
#